data_AF-A0A2N6P1S7-F1
#
_entry.id   AF-A0A2N6P1S7-F1
#
_cell.length_a   1.000
_cell.length_b   1.000
_cell.length_c   1.000
_cell.angle_alpha   90.00
_cell.angle_beta   90.00
_cell.angle_gamma   90.00
#
_symmetry.space_group_name_H-M   'P 1'
#
loop_
_entity.id
_entity.type
_entity.pdbx_description
1 polymer ?
#
loop_
_entity_poly.entity_id
_entity_poly.type
_entity_poly.pdbx_seq_one_letter_code
_entity_poly.pdbx_strand_id
1 'polypeptide(L)'
;MLDIRLPQRRDGSWDIFEAVQRFNGPLPIFHPQFLSQCVLSGKGLLVGRILKSLHKILKYIVPGEPVDDYVGLDVTEIYEGTPKHVMEPLSKKGQVQYLSSEADEHDDEEEPFQETTANSLNELLKKVRIPQLSGHEQIQLMDMIECAAFVEKHRRSMDENGARFMLFFRQHALRKGRTSEIQLSWREIDWAYHSTTQDILVGFVARQTHGPMLWKHARESGLFMWITDVSTLRAQFENVAKNEYTNSETKSPVDCSLFYLALKKKTVLQALWRMAVGNKEQAATQRLLLNNFEEDRWKTVAQKNALGDAVEVCLRQLKDIQLAIAITRVYEGDSGPILRKLLQDEVLPLAAQEGDRWLASWAFWMLGRKDMAVRALITPVYTLLETPTSPDFRSRLFLTDDPALVVLYGQLRHKSLQTLRGASKVNPRVEWEFVLHSAKIYDRMGCDLLGLDLGLPDPNKGGAKKEAPAPTTFEEPDAGSLLDSFGL
;
A
#
# COMPACT_ATOMS: atom_id res chain seq x y z
N MET A 1 23.10 -13.16 15.20
CA MET A 1 24.28 -12.98 14.32
C MET A 1 23.78 -12.98 12.90
N LEU A 2 23.96 -11.85 12.20
CA LEU A 2 23.67 -11.76 10.78
C LEU A 2 24.62 -12.70 10.04
N ASP A 3 24.06 -13.72 9.37
CA ASP A 3 24.80 -14.70 8.59
C ASP A 3 25.18 -14.06 7.22
N ILE A 4 25.96 -12.97 7.28
CA ILE A 4 26.39 -12.21 6.10
C ILE A 4 27.68 -12.85 5.60
N ARG A 5 27.60 -13.44 4.40
CA ARG A 5 28.75 -13.97 3.69
C ARG A 5 29.31 -12.86 2.81
N LEU A 6 30.21 -12.05 3.35
CA LEU A 6 31.07 -11.21 2.52
C LEU A 6 32.00 -12.12 1.70
N PRO A 7 32.25 -11.84 0.42
CA PRO A 7 33.32 -12.49 -0.33
C PRO A 7 34.60 -12.41 0.49
N GLN A 8 35.16 -13.57 0.86
CA GLN A 8 36.46 -13.61 1.48
C GLN A 8 37.50 -13.55 0.37
N ARG A 9 38.56 -12.77 0.57
CA ARG A 9 39.77 -12.91 -0.24
C ARG A 9 40.25 -14.36 -0.13
N ARG A 10 41.08 -14.81 -1.09
CA ARG A 10 41.60 -16.19 -1.11
C ARG A 10 42.35 -16.59 0.19
N ASP A 11 42.75 -15.61 1.00
CA ASP A 11 43.40 -15.77 2.31
C ASP A 11 42.42 -15.77 3.51
N GLY A 12 41.11 -15.70 3.28
CA GLY A 12 40.09 -15.65 4.32
C GLY A 12 39.86 -14.27 4.94
N SER A 13 40.58 -13.23 4.49
CA SER A 13 40.43 -11.86 4.98
C SER A 13 39.29 -11.11 4.29
N TRP A 14 38.66 -10.18 5.01
CA TRP A 14 37.69 -9.26 4.45
C TRP A 14 38.37 -7.99 3.99
N ASP A 15 38.05 -7.53 2.78
CA ASP A 15 38.39 -6.18 2.37
C ASP A 15 37.39 -5.20 3.02
N ILE A 16 37.90 -4.31 3.86
CA ILE A 16 37.07 -3.31 4.55
C ILE A 16 36.37 -2.38 3.56
N PHE A 17 36.98 -2.08 2.41
CA PHE A 17 36.35 -1.22 1.40
C PHE A 17 35.21 -1.94 0.69
N GLU A 18 35.38 -3.22 0.36
CA GLU A 18 34.32 -4.05 -0.22
C GLU A 18 33.17 -4.25 0.78
N ALA A 19 33.50 -4.45 2.06
CA ALA A 19 32.51 -4.52 3.12
C ALA A 19 31.74 -3.19 3.25
N VAL A 20 32.45 -2.06 3.32
CA VAL A 20 31.84 -0.72 3.43
C VAL A 20 30.97 -0.40 2.21
N GLN A 21 31.45 -0.69 1.00
CA GLN A 21 30.68 -0.55 -0.24
C GLN A 21 29.43 -1.41 -0.21
N ARG A 22 29.50 -2.62 0.34
CA ARG A 22 28.35 -3.52 0.42
C ARG A 22 27.33 -3.14 1.49
N PHE A 23 27.76 -2.47 2.56
CA PHE A 23 26.88 -2.00 3.63
C PHE A 23 26.29 -0.62 3.40
N ASN A 24 26.98 0.25 2.66
CA ASN A 24 26.61 1.65 2.48
C ASN A 24 26.47 2.07 1.01
N GLY A 25 26.76 1.19 0.07
CA GLY A 25 26.65 1.46 -1.35
C GLY A 25 25.28 1.10 -1.93
N PRO A 26 25.08 1.39 -3.22
CA PRO A 26 23.84 1.07 -3.92
C PRO A 26 23.61 -0.44 -3.89
N LEU A 27 22.35 -0.82 -3.69
CA LEU A 27 21.94 -2.20 -3.81
C LEU A 27 21.87 -2.60 -5.28
N PRO A 28 22.19 -3.87 -5.61
CA PRO A 28 21.88 -4.42 -6.92
C PRO A 28 20.40 -4.26 -7.25
N ILE A 29 20.04 -3.99 -8.51
CA ILE A 29 18.65 -3.69 -8.87
C ILE A 29 17.72 -4.91 -8.72
N PHE A 30 18.28 -6.12 -8.68
CA PHE A 30 17.55 -7.35 -8.35
C PHE A 30 17.38 -7.59 -6.84
N HIS A 31 17.93 -6.73 -5.98
CA HIS A 31 17.82 -6.88 -4.54
C HIS A 31 16.34 -6.72 -4.10
N PRO A 32 15.81 -7.58 -3.19
CA PRO A 32 14.41 -7.52 -2.75
C PRO A 32 14.00 -6.13 -2.25
N GLN A 33 14.89 -5.46 -1.51
CA GLN A 33 14.66 -4.11 -1.03
C GLN A 33 14.43 -3.13 -2.19
N PHE A 34 15.32 -3.12 -3.20
CA PHE A 34 15.20 -2.25 -4.37
C PHE A 34 13.92 -2.54 -5.15
N LEU A 35 13.67 -3.82 -5.47
CA LEU A 35 12.45 -4.25 -6.17
C LEU A 35 11.18 -3.83 -5.40
N SER A 36 11.20 -3.85 -4.07
CA SER A 36 10.03 -3.49 -3.26
C SER A 36 9.74 -1.99 -3.35
N GLN A 37 10.80 -1.18 -3.40
CA GLN A 37 10.70 0.26 -3.59
C GLN A 37 10.29 0.62 -5.03
N CYS A 38 10.67 -0.17 -6.03
CA CYS A 38 10.15 -0.04 -7.40
C CYS A 38 8.64 -0.27 -7.44
N VAL A 39 8.13 -1.33 -6.79
CA VAL A 39 6.68 -1.57 -6.71
C VAL A 39 5.96 -0.44 -5.96
N LEU A 40 6.51 0.04 -4.84
CA LEU A 40 5.98 1.22 -4.15
C LEU A 40 5.93 2.44 -5.06
N SER A 41 6.94 2.65 -5.88
CA SER A 41 7.02 3.78 -6.82
C SER A 41 6.17 3.59 -8.10
N GLY A 42 5.42 2.50 -8.22
CA GLY A 42 4.61 2.21 -9.41
C GLY A 42 5.41 1.66 -10.60
N LYS A 43 6.69 1.34 -10.42
CA LYS A 43 7.59 0.83 -11.47
C LYS A 43 7.49 -0.70 -11.64
N GLY A 44 6.27 -1.23 -11.71
CA GLY A 44 6.02 -2.68 -11.83
C GLY A 44 6.60 -3.30 -13.11
N LEU A 45 6.59 -2.55 -14.23
CA LEU A 45 7.17 -3.04 -15.50
C LEU A 45 8.69 -3.17 -15.43
N LEU A 46 9.35 -2.23 -14.75
CA LEU A 46 10.79 -2.30 -14.50
C LEU A 46 11.13 -3.55 -13.67
N VAL A 47 10.33 -3.87 -12.64
CA VAL A 47 10.49 -5.12 -11.88
C VAL A 47 10.41 -6.34 -12.80
N GLY A 48 9.41 -6.38 -13.69
CA GLY A 48 9.29 -7.47 -14.68
C GLY A 48 10.54 -7.61 -15.57
N ARG A 49 11.06 -6.49 -16.10
CA ARG A 49 12.29 -6.47 -16.91
C ARG A 49 13.51 -6.96 -16.13
N ILE A 50 13.73 -6.44 -14.92
CA ILE A 50 14.84 -6.86 -14.04
C ILE A 50 14.79 -8.37 -13.80
N LEU A 51 13.60 -8.93 -13.50
CA LEU A 51 13.45 -10.36 -13.24
C LEU A 51 13.66 -11.21 -14.51
N LYS A 52 13.26 -10.72 -15.69
CA LYS A 52 13.58 -11.38 -16.97
C LYS A 52 15.09 -11.39 -17.23
N SER A 53 15.77 -10.27 -17.07
CA SER A 53 17.21 -10.17 -17.28
C SER A 53 17.97 -11.04 -16.27
N LEU A 54 17.54 -11.04 -15.01
CA LEU A 54 18.08 -11.96 -13.99
C LEU A 54 17.88 -13.43 -14.40
N HIS A 55 16.72 -13.80 -14.95
CA HIS A 55 16.49 -15.16 -15.45
C HIS A 55 17.41 -15.52 -16.61
N LYS A 56 17.64 -14.62 -17.57
CA LYS A 56 18.59 -14.81 -18.67
C LYS A 56 20.00 -15.10 -18.13
N ILE A 57 20.47 -14.31 -17.16
CA ILE A 57 21.81 -14.48 -16.55
C ILE A 57 21.92 -15.79 -15.78
N LEU A 58 20.95 -16.10 -14.91
CA LEU A 58 21.03 -17.28 -14.03
C LEU A 58 20.94 -18.62 -14.77
N LYS A 59 20.49 -18.64 -16.04
CA LYS A 59 20.53 -19.85 -16.87
C LYS A 59 21.96 -20.31 -17.18
N TYR A 60 22.92 -19.37 -17.23
CA TYR A 60 24.29 -19.63 -17.68
C TYR A 60 25.35 -19.31 -16.63
N ILE A 61 24.95 -18.85 -15.45
CA ILE A 61 25.88 -18.47 -14.38
C ILE A 61 26.64 -19.67 -13.82
N VAL A 62 27.95 -19.50 -13.62
CA VAL A 62 28.76 -20.49 -12.90
C VAL A 62 28.54 -20.31 -11.40
N PRO A 63 28.30 -21.40 -10.62
CA PRO A 63 28.09 -21.29 -9.18
C PRO A 63 29.22 -20.55 -8.46
N GLY A 64 28.88 -19.45 -7.79
CA GLY A 64 29.81 -18.62 -7.03
C GLY A 64 30.27 -17.36 -7.76
N GLU A 65 29.98 -17.19 -9.05
CA GLU A 65 30.20 -15.93 -9.75
C GLU A 65 29.16 -14.87 -9.31
N PRO A 66 29.59 -13.59 -9.15
CA PRO A 66 28.67 -12.51 -8.89
C PRO A 66 27.78 -12.25 -10.12
N VAL A 67 26.55 -11.80 -9.87
CA VAL A 67 25.65 -11.31 -10.93
C VAL A 67 26.02 -9.86 -11.25
N ASP A 68 25.80 -9.38 -12.47
CA ASP A 68 25.94 -7.93 -12.73
C ASP A 68 24.87 -7.14 -11.93
N ASP A 69 25.27 -6.09 -11.22
CA ASP A 69 24.39 -5.34 -10.31
C ASP A 69 23.20 -4.67 -11.03
N TYR A 70 23.35 -4.41 -12.33
CA TYR A 70 22.33 -3.83 -13.21
C TYR A 70 21.67 -4.86 -14.13
N VAL A 71 22.04 -6.14 -14.01
CA VAL A 71 21.59 -7.26 -14.86
C VAL A 71 21.64 -6.94 -16.37
N GLY A 72 22.62 -6.14 -16.79
CA GLY A 72 22.81 -5.72 -18.18
C GLY A 72 21.82 -4.66 -18.69
N LEU A 73 21.01 -4.04 -17.83
CA LEU A 73 20.11 -2.93 -18.19
C LEU A 73 20.85 -1.60 -18.21
N ASP A 74 20.47 -0.70 -19.12
CA ASP A 74 20.96 0.68 -19.06
C ASP A 74 20.32 1.42 -17.87
N VAL A 75 21.13 2.22 -17.17
CA VAL A 75 20.69 3.01 -16.01
C VAL A 75 19.60 4.00 -16.41
N THR A 76 19.58 4.45 -17.67
CA THR A 76 18.54 5.35 -18.18
C THR A 76 17.15 4.70 -18.19
N GLU A 77 17.05 3.40 -18.46
CA GLU A 77 15.79 2.63 -18.49
C GLU A 77 15.05 2.59 -17.15
N ILE A 78 15.76 2.89 -16.05
CA ILE A 78 15.21 2.98 -14.70
C ILE A 78 14.40 4.28 -14.53
N TYR A 79 14.78 5.33 -15.25
CA TYR A 79 14.11 6.64 -15.26
C TYR A 79 13.09 6.79 -16.39
N GLU A 80 13.15 5.93 -17.41
CA GLU A 80 12.15 5.89 -18.46
C GLU A 80 10.79 5.48 -17.86
N GLY A 81 9.84 6.43 -17.90
CA GLY A 81 8.45 6.16 -17.56
C GLY A 81 7.88 5.05 -18.45
N THR A 82 6.82 4.40 -17.97
CA THR A 82 6.12 3.36 -18.72
C THR A 82 5.87 3.81 -20.18
N PRO A 83 6.34 3.06 -21.19
CA PRO A 83 6.14 3.44 -22.58
C PRO A 83 4.63 3.59 -22.85
N LYS A 84 4.22 4.74 -23.39
CA LYS A 84 2.81 5.08 -23.68
C LYS A 84 2.13 4.07 -24.62
N HIS A 85 2.90 3.24 -25.32
CA HIS A 85 2.42 2.29 -26.32
C HIS A 85 1.74 1.04 -25.75
N VAL A 86 1.88 0.74 -24.45
CA VAL A 86 1.28 -0.47 -23.84
C VAL A 86 -0.20 -0.27 -23.45
N MET A 87 -0.76 0.93 -23.62
CA MET A 87 -2.15 1.26 -23.30
C MET A 87 -3.08 1.39 -24.52
N GLU A 88 -2.59 1.28 -25.76
CA GLU A 88 -3.49 1.31 -26.92
C GLU A 88 -4.16 -0.05 -27.15
N PRO A 89 -5.49 -0.11 -27.36
CA PRO A 89 -6.15 -1.32 -27.81
C PRO A 89 -5.61 -1.67 -29.20
N LEU A 90 -5.16 -2.91 -29.41
CA LEU A 90 -4.93 -3.45 -30.76
C LEU A 90 -6.23 -3.42 -31.57
N SER A 91 -6.49 -2.29 -32.22
CA SER A 91 -7.50 -2.14 -33.24
C SER A 91 -6.87 -1.39 -34.41
N LYS A 92 -6.23 -2.16 -35.29
CA LYS A 92 -6.27 -2.01 -36.75
C LYS A 92 -5.60 -3.23 -37.38
N LYS A 93 -6.43 -4.21 -37.70
CA LYS A 93 -6.09 -5.21 -38.72
C LYS A 93 -5.85 -4.49 -40.05
N GLY A 94 -4.77 -4.84 -40.73
CA GLY A 94 -4.70 -4.74 -42.18
C GLY A 94 -3.60 -3.84 -42.73
N GLN A 95 -2.34 -4.26 -42.60
CA GLN A 95 -1.39 -4.16 -43.71
C GLN A 95 -0.26 -5.18 -43.48
N VAL A 96 -0.26 -6.19 -44.34
CA VAL A 96 0.81 -7.19 -44.43
C VAL A 96 1.96 -6.52 -45.15
N GLN A 97 3.08 -6.30 -44.47
CA GLN A 97 4.33 -5.87 -45.08
C GLN A 97 5.30 -7.04 -45.03
N TYR A 98 5.48 -7.68 -46.18
CA TYR A 98 6.50 -8.69 -46.41
C TYR A 98 7.89 -8.03 -46.45
N LEU A 99 8.90 -8.79 -45.98
CA LEU A 99 10.35 -8.67 -46.19
C LEU A 99 11.19 -8.01 -45.07
N SER A 100 11.65 -8.81 -44.12
CA SER A 100 13.10 -9.03 -43.87
C SER A 100 13.30 -10.13 -42.82
N SER A 101 13.98 -11.20 -43.22
CA SER A 101 14.30 -12.38 -42.43
C SER A 101 15.54 -12.13 -41.55
N GLU A 102 15.36 -11.49 -40.40
CA GLU A 102 16.28 -11.53 -39.25
C GLU A 102 15.43 -11.41 -37.98
N ALA A 103 14.58 -12.40 -37.75
CA ALA A 103 13.80 -12.56 -36.54
C ALA A 103 14.39 -13.74 -35.78
N ASP A 104 15.05 -13.49 -34.64
CA ASP A 104 15.15 -14.46 -33.53
C ASP A 104 15.75 -13.91 -32.21
N GLU A 105 16.08 -12.60 -32.06
CA GLU A 105 16.58 -12.08 -30.76
C GLU A 105 15.86 -10.84 -30.20
N HIS A 106 14.97 -10.18 -30.95
CA HIS A 106 14.30 -8.94 -30.48
C HIS A 106 12.84 -9.08 -30.04
N ASP A 107 12.24 -10.27 -30.12
CA ASP A 107 10.82 -10.48 -29.76
C ASP A 107 10.60 -10.78 -28.25
N ASP A 108 11.66 -11.16 -27.51
CA ASP A 108 11.60 -11.56 -26.10
C ASP A 108 11.54 -10.38 -25.09
N GLU A 109 11.96 -9.18 -25.53
CA GLU A 109 12.11 -7.98 -24.70
C GLU A 109 10.76 -7.31 -24.39
N GLU A 110 9.79 -7.41 -25.32
CA GLU A 110 8.47 -6.76 -25.20
C GLU A 110 7.41 -7.63 -24.51
N GLU A 111 7.63 -8.93 -24.38
CA GLU A 111 6.66 -9.79 -23.71
C GLU A 111 6.52 -9.42 -22.20
N PRO A 112 5.34 -9.57 -21.59
CA PRO A 112 5.18 -9.38 -20.14
C PRO A 112 5.91 -10.48 -19.35
N PHE A 113 6.20 -10.22 -18.07
CA PHE A 113 6.81 -11.22 -17.18
C PHE A 113 5.80 -12.34 -16.86
N GLN A 114 6.07 -13.56 -17.34
CA GLN A 114 5.12 -14.68 -17.28
C GLN A 114 5.31 -15.56 -16.02
N GLU A 115 4.23 -16.26 -15.63
CA GLU A 115 4.22 -17.24 -14.51
C GLU A 115 5.19 -18.40 -14.76
N THR A 116 5.40 -18.81 -16.02
CA THR A 116 6.36 -19.83 -16.44
C THR A 116 7.80 -19.40 -16.17
N THR A 117 8.16 -18.17 -16.56
CA THR A 117 9.47 -17.55 -16.29
C THR A 117 9.72 -17.44 -14.80
N ALA A 118 8.72 -17.00 -14.04
CA ALA A 118 8.81 -16.89 -12.58
C ALA A 118 9.06 -18.24 -11.90
N ASN A 119 8.34 -19.29 -12.30
CA ASN A 119 8.54 -20.64 -11.78
C ASN A 119 9.94 -21.16 -12.12
N SER A 120 10.40 -20.98 -13.36
CA SER A 120 11.74 -21.38 -13.78
C SER A 120 12.83 -20.63 -13.00
N LEU A 121 12.68 -19.33 -12.81
CA LEU A 121 13.59 -18.49 -12.04
C LEU A 121 13.66 -18.93 -10.57
N ASN A 122 12.51 -19.21 -9.94
CA ASN A 122 12.47 -19.72 -8.57
C ASN A 122 13.12 -21.10 -8.44
N GLU A 123 12.95 -22.00 -9.41
CA GLU A 123 13.66 -23.29 -9.41
C GLU A 123 15.18 -23.14 -9.55
N LEU A 124 15.66 -22.15 -10.31
CA LEU A 124 17.08 -21.82 -10.38
C LEU A 124 17.58 -21.26 -9.04
N LEU A 125 16.85 -20.33 -8.42
CA LEU A 125 17.20 -19.73 -7.13
C LEU A 125 17.17 -20.73 -5.96
N LYS A 126 16.48 -21.88 -6.09
CA LYS A 126 16.60 -22.98 -5.11
C LYS A 126 17.94 -23.71 -5.20
N LYS A 127 18.58 -23.71 -6.38
CA LYS A 127 19.79 -24.49 -6.68
C LYS A 127 21.06 -23.64 -6.65
N VAL A 128 20.97 -22.41 -7.16
CA VAL A 128 22.07 -21.46 -7.27
C VAL A 128 21.95 -20.41 -6.17
N ARG A 129 23.07 -20.07 -5.53
CA ARG A 129 23.14 -18.96 -4.56
C ARG A 129 23.72 -17.73 -5.25
N ILE A 130 23.05 -16.59 -5.10
CA ILE A 130 23.56 -15.30 -5.60
C ILE A 130 24.52 -14.74 -4.54
N PRO A 131 25.82 -14.55 -4.85
CA PRO A 131 26.78 -14.08 -3.86
C PRO A 131 26.44 -12.72 -3.27
N GLN A 132 25.71 -11.86 -3.98
CA GLN A 132 25.26 -10.55 -3.50
C GLN A 132 24.11 -10.59 -2.48
N LEU A 133 23.39 -11.71 -2.35
CA LEU A 133 22.24 -11.81 -1.45
C LEU A 133 22.54 -12.73 -0.26
N SER A 134 22.07 -12.36 0.92
CA SER A 134 21.95 -13.29 2.05
C SER A 134 20.91 -14.37 1.74
N GLY A 135 20.97 -15.51 2.45
CA GLY A 135 19.96 -16.55 2.30
C GLY A 135 18.54 -16.07 2.61
N HIS A 136 18.40 -15.07 3.49
CA HIS A 136 17.11 -14.45 3.80
C HIS A 136 16.62 -13.56 2.66
N GLU A 137 17.48 -12.69 2.12
CA GLU A 137 17.14 -11.85 0.96
C GLU A 137 16.83 -12.71 -0.27
N GLN A 138 17.52 -13.84 -0.46
CA GLN A 138 17.21 -14.76 -1.55
C GLN A 138 15.81 -15.39 -1.41
N ILE A 139 15.38 -15.74 -0.19
CA ILE A 139 14.00 -16.20 0.07
C ILE A 139 12.99 -15.09 -0.21
N GLN A 140 13.30 -13.85 0.18
CA GLN A 140 12.44 -12.70 -0.11
C GLN A 140 12.35 -12.44 -1.61
N LEU A 141 13.46 -12.54 -2.36
CA LEU A 141 13.47 -12.39 -3.81
C LEU A 141 12.54 -13.41 -4.47
N MET A 142 12.60 -14.67 -4.04
CA MET A 142 11.74 -15.73 -4.58
C MET A 142 10.25 -15.46 -4.36
N ASP A 143 9.86 -14.97 -3.19
CA ASP A 143 8.47 -14.58 -2.92
C ASP A 143 8.04 -13.35 -3.74
N MET A 144 8.94 -12.40 -3.93
CA MET A 144 8.70 -11.24 -4.80
C MET A 144 8.52 -11.63 -6.26
N ILE A 145 9.25 -12.65 -6.73
CA ILE A 145 9.08 -13.22 -8.08
C ILE A 145 7.68 -13.81 -8.25
N GLU A 146 7.19 -14.59 -7.28
CA GLU A 146 5.82 -15.12 -7.31
C GLU A 146 4.78 -14.00 -7.29
N CYS A 147 5.01 -12.98 -6.45
CA CYS A 147 4.12 -11.82 -6.37
C CYS A 147 4.09 -11.03 -7.69
N ALA A 148 5.25 -10.77 -8.29
CA ALA A 148 5.36 -10.06 -9.56
C ALA A 148 4.63 -10.81 -10.68
N ALA A 149 4.78 -12.14 -10.75
CA ALA A 149 4.03 -12.97 -11.71
C ALA A 149 2.51 -12.91 -11.48
N PHE A 150 2.07 -12.93 -10.23
CA PHE A 150 0.63 -12.81 -9.92
C PHE A 150 0.06 -11.44 -10.31
N VAL A 151 0.79 -10.37 -9.99
CA VAL A 151 0.39 -8.99 -10.35
C VAL A 151 0.33 -8.85 -11.87
N GLU A 152 1.34 -9.35 -12.59
CA GLU A 152 1.37 -9.28 -14.05
C GLU A 152 0.21 -10.07 -14.69
N LYS A 153 -0.11 -11.26 -14.15
CA LYS A 153 -1.28 -12.06 -14.57
C LYS A 153 -2.60 -11.29 -14.47
N HIS A 154 -2.73 -10.42 -13.47
CA HIS A 154 -3.93 -9.61 -13.23
C HIS A 154 -3.75 -8.15 -13.66
N ARG A 155 -2.69 -7.81 -14.41
CA ARG A 155 -2.33 -6.42 -14.74
C ARG A 155 -3.45 -5.61 -15.38
N ARG A 156 -4.31 -6.24 -16.18
CA ARG A 156 -5.45 -5.56 -16.83
C ARG A 156 -6.61 -5.24 -15.87
N SER A 157 -6.68 -5.94 -14.75
CA SER A 157 -7.78 -5.86 -13.78
C SER A 157 -7.32 -5.44 -12.39
N MET A 158 -6.03 -5.17 -12.19
CA MET A 158 -5.42 -4.81 -10.92
C MET A 158 -4.78 -3.43 -11.04
N ASP A 159 -5.08 -2.56 -10.09
CA ASP A 159 -4.45 -1.24 -10.03
C ASP A 159 -3.14 -1.27 -9.24
N GLU A 160 -2.36 -0.19 -9.35
CA GLU A 160 -1.06 -0.13 -8.69
C GLU A 160 -1.16 -0.22 -7.17
N ASN A 161 -2.22 0.34 -6.56
CA ASN A 161 -2.44 0.28 -5.13
C ASN A 161 -2.76 -1.13 -4.65
N GLY A 162 -3.50 -1.92 -5.44
CA GLY A 162 -3.70 -3.33 -5.23
C GLY A 162 -2.38 -4.11 -5.30
N ALA A 163 -1.55 -3.84 -6.30
CA ALA A 163 -0.22 -4.45 -6.42
C ALA A 163 0.69 -4.14 -5.23
N ARG A 164 0.71 -2.88 -4.76
CA ARG A 164 1.44 -2.45 -3.54
C ARG A 164 0.95 -3.25 -2.34
N PHE A 165 -0.35 -3.26 -2.06
CA PHE A 165 -0.91 -4.00 -0.93
C PHE A 165 -0.53 -5.48 -0.98
N MET A 166 -0.68 -6.12 -2.14
CA MET A 166 -0.42 -7.55 -2.30
C MET A 166 1.02 -7.94 -2.00
N LEU A 167 1.99 -7.17 -2.51
CA LEU A 167 3.41 -7.39 -2.24
C LEU A 167 3.69 -7.35 -0.74
N PHE A 168 3.30 -6.27 -0.07
CA PHE A 168 3.63 -6.09 1.34
C PHE A 168 2.82 -7.00 2.26
N PHE A 169 1.61 -7.41 1.85
CA PHE A 169 0.84 -8.42 2.56
C PHE A 169 1.52 -9.80 2.53
N ARG A 170 2.12 -10.22 1.40
CA ARG A 170 2.93 -11.45 1.33
C ARG A 170 4.20 -11.36 2.17
N GLN A 171 4.93 -10.25 2.04
CA GLN A 171 6.14 -10.03 2.85
C GLN A 171 5.81 -10.06 4.35
N HIS A 172 4.66 -9.52 4.74
CA HIS A 172 4.16 -9.59 6.10
C HIS A 172 3.90 -11.05 6.53
N ALA A 173 3.21 -11.84 5.70
CA ALA A 173 2.94 -13.26 5.99
C ALA A 173 4.24 -14.08 6.16
N LEU A 174 5.27 -13.82 5.35
CA LEU A 174 6.58 -14.44 5.49
C LEU A 174 7.29 -14.08 6.80
N ARG A 175 7.19 -12.83 7.24
CA ARG A 175 7.76 -12.39 8.53
C ARG A 175 6.98 -12.99 9.71
N LYS A 176 5.67 -13.12 9.58
CA LYS A 176 4.79 -13.72 10.60
C LYS A 176 5.16 -15.17 10.90
N GLY A 177 5.53 -15.96 9.89
CA GLY A 177 6.05 -17.33 10.10
C GLY A 177 7.28 -17.40 11.01
N ARG A 178 7.94 -16.26 11.29
CA ARG A 178 9.15 -16.12 12.11
C ARG A 178 8.91 -15.34 13.41
N THR A 179 7.82 -14.57 13.52
CA THR A 179 7.49 -13.69 14.65
C THR A 179 5.98 -13.61 14.87
N SER A 180 5.51 -13.91 16.08
CA SER A 180 4.09 -14.23 16.38
C SER A 180 3.11 -13.05 16.44
N GLU A 181 3.57 -11.79 16.33
CA GLU A 181 2.76 -10.63 16.76
C GLU A 181 2.71 -9.44 15.78
N ILE A 182 3.18 -9.61 14.54
CA ILE A 182 3.16 -8.48 13.60
C ILE A 182 1.73 -8.35 13.04
N GLN A 183 1.11 -7.18 13.23
CA GLN A 183 -0.09 -6.75 12.51
C GLN A 183 0.30 -6.00 11.23
N LEU A 184 -0.56 -5.98 10.22
CA LEU A 184 -0.33 -5.20 9.01
C LEU A 184 -0.29 -3.70 9.35
N SER A 185 0.61 -2.93 8.71
CA SER A 185 0.73 -1.50 9.02
C SER A 185 -0.36 -0.68 8.33
N TRP A 186 -0.61 0.52 8.85
CA TRP A 186 -1.58 1.45 8.25
C TRP A 186 -1.22 1.86 6.82
N ARG A 187 0.06 1.77 6.43
CA ARG A 187 0.47 1.96 5.04
C ARG A 187 -0.20 0.97 4.10
N GLU A 188 -0.14 -0.32 4.42
CA GLU A 188 -0.77 -1.33 3.56
C GLU A 188 -2.29 -1.18 3.58
N ILE A 189 -2.89 -0.86 4.73
CA ILE A 189 -4.32 -0.55 4.82
C ILE A 189 -4.70 0.60 3.87
N ASP A 190 -3.91 1.68 3.82
CA ASP A 190 -4.15 2.81 2.92
C ASP A 190 -4.03 2.44 1.46
N TRP A 191 -3.06 1.60 1.09
CA TRP A 191 -2.97 1.08 -0.27
C TRP A 191 -4.22 0.30 -0.66
N ALA A 192 -4.68 -0.63 0.18
CA ALA A 192 -5.92 -1.36 -0.11
C ALA A 192 -7.14 -0.42 -0.12
N TYR A 193 -7.20 0.56 0.78
CA TYR A 193 -8.32 1.49 0.88
C TYR A 193 -8.43 2.41 -0.35
N HIS A 194 -7.29 2.80 -0.92
CA HIS A 194 -7.24 3.60 -2.14
C HIS A 194 -7.21 2.80 -3.44
N SER A 195 -7.25 1.47 -3.38
CA SER A 195 -7.32 0.60 -4.56
C SER A 195 -8.73 0.59 -5.14
N THR A 196 -8.84 0.58 -6.48
CA THR A 196 -10.10 0.38 -7.22
C THR A 196 -10.44 -1.10 -7.40
N THR A 197 -9.56 -2.02 -6.99
CA THR A 197 -9.67 -3.47 -7.26
C THR A 197 -9.78 -4.27 -5.96
N GLN A 198 -10.56 -3.75 -5.01
CA GLN A 198 -10.70 -4.30 -3.65
C GLN A 198 -11.31 -5.71 -3.62
N ASP A 199 -12.14 -6.05 -4.60
CA ASP A 199 -12.72 -7.39 -4.77
C ASP A 199 -11.64 -8.45 -5.01
N ILE A 200 -10.65 -8.15 -5.85
CA ILE A 200 -9.47 -9.00 -6.06
C ILE A 200 -8.68 -9.15 -4.76
N LEU A 201 -8.52 -8.05 -4.00
CA LEU A 201 -7.80 -8.05 -2.72
C LEU A 201 -8.51 -8.90 -1.66
N VAL A 202 -9.84 -8.81 -1.55
CA VAL A 202 -10.62 -9.66 -0.64
C VAL A 202 -10.41 -11.14 -0.98
N GLY A 203 -10.50 -11.49 -2.26
CA GLY A 203 -10.27 -12.86 -2.72
C GLY A 203 -8.83 -13.33 -2.48
N PHE A 204 -7.86 -12.45 -2.55
CA PHE A 204 -6.45 -12.72 -2.25
C PHE A 204 -6.21 -12.98 -0.76
N VAL A 205 -6.67 -12.09 0.12
CA VAL A 205 -6.54 -12.23 1.58
C VAL A 205 -7.24 -13.50 2.07
N ALA A 206 -8.41 -13.82 1.52
CA ALA A 206 -9.12 -15.05 1.84
C ALA A 206 -8.32 -16.32 1.48
N ARG A 207 -7.62 -16.35 0.34
CA ARG A 207 -6.79 -17.50 -0.07
C ARG A 207 -5.54 -17.68 0.77
N GLN A 208 -4.97 -16.59 1.27
CA GLN A 208 -3.81 -16.65 2.18
C GLN A 208 -4.20 -17.09 3.59
N THR A 209 -5.47 -16.93 3.95
CA THR A 209 -5.99 -17.48 5.19
C THR A 209 -6.14 -18.99 4.98
N HIS A 210 -5.23 -19.79 5.55
CA HIS A 210 -5.24 -21.25 5.45
C HIS A 210 -6.39 -21.87 6.29
N GLY A 211 -7.64 -21.55 5.94
CA GLY A 211 -8.83 -21.94 6.69
C GLY A 211 -9.93 -20.86 6.63
N PRO A 212 -10.99 -20.99 7.45
CA PRO A 212 -12.06 -20.00 7.51
C PRO A 212 -11.54 -18.64 8.01
N MET A 213 -12.11 -17.57 7.46
CA MET A 213 -11.82 -16.19 7.88
C MET A 213 -12.43 -15.92 9.26
N LEU A 214 -11.60 -15.86 10.29
CA LEU A 214 -11.97 -15.51 11.67
C LEU A 214 -11.69 -14.03 11.92
N TRP A 215 -12.20 -13.47 13.02
CA TRP A 215 -11.98 -12.07 13.40
C TRP A 215 -10.49 -11.75 13.50
N LYS A 216 -9.70 -12.66 14.09
CA LYS A 216 -8.25 -12.48 14.20
C LYS A 216 -7.58 -12.27 12.83
N HIS A 217 -7.98 -13.03 11.81
CA HIS A 217 -7.43 -12.94 10.45
C HIS A 217 -7.90 -11.65 9.75
N ALA A 218 -9.17 -11.28 9.93
CA ALA A 218 -9.72 -10.05 9.38
C ALA A 218 -9.08 -8.79 10.01
N ARG A 219 -8.81 -8.83 11.32
CA ARG A 219 -8.11 -7.76 12.05
C ARG A 219 -6.64 -7.66 11.65
N GLU A 220 -5.95 -8.78 11.53
CA GLU A 220 -4.55 -8.81 11.09
C GLU A 220 -4.36 -8.23 9.69
N SER A 221 -5.30 -8.51 8.77
CA SER A 221 -5.28 -8.00 7.40
C SER A 221 -5.88 -6.61 7.22
N GLY A 222 -6.44 -6.02 8.28
CA GLY A 222 -7.16 -4.75 8.23
C GLY A 222 -8.41 -4.80 7.32
N LEU A 223 -8.97 -5.98 7.05
CA LEU A 223 -10.04 -6.23 6.07
C LEU A 223 -11.17 -5.19 6.16
N PHE A 224 -11.63 -4.92 7.38
CA PHE A 224 -12.72 -3.99 7.64
C PHE A 224 -12.30 -2.53 7.72
N MET A 225 -11.00 -2.22 7.60
CA MET A 225 -10.50 -0.84 7.55
C MET A 225 -10.40 -0.34 6.11
N TRP A 226 -10.14 -1.23 5.15
CA TRP A 226 -9.95 -0.83 3.76
C TRP A 226 -11.14 -1.07 2.83
N ILE A 227 -12.04 -2.03 3.07
CA ILE A 227 -13.23 -2.24 2.22
C ILE A 227 -14.09 -0.96 2.22
N THR A 228 -14.37 -0.39 1.06
CA THR A 228 -15.23 0.80 0.93
C THR A 228 -16.68 0.47 0.57
N ASP A 229 -16.91 -0.63 -0.13
CA ASP A 229 -18.28 -1.04 -0.49
C ASP A 229 -19.00 -1.65 0.73
N VAL A 230 -20.07 -0.98 1.17
CA VAL A 230 -20.84 -1.38 2.37
C VAL A 230 -21.48 -2.76 2.20
N SER A 231 -21.86 -3.14 0.97
CA SER A 231 -22.47 -4.45 0.72
C SER A 231 -21.45 -5.58 0.95
N THR A 232 -20.24 -5.42 0.41
CA THR A 232 -19.10 -6.32 0.60
C THR A 232 -18.64 -6.33 2.05
N LEU A 233 -18.57 -5.16 2.71
CA LEU A 233 -18.23 -5.03 4.13
C LEU A 233 -19.15 -5.89 5.00
N ARG A 234 -20.48 -5.75 4.82
CA ARG A 234 -21.48 -6.51 5.58
C ARG A 234 -21.43 -8.00 5.27
N ALA A 235 -21.23 -8.37 4.00
CA ALA A 235 -21.10 -9.76 3.59
C ALA A 235 -19.88 -10.44 4.24
N GLN A 236 -18.71 -9.79 4.21
CA GLN A 236 -17.50 -10.31 4.85
C GLN A 236 -17.64 -10.36 6.38
N PHE A 237 -18.29 -9.37 6.99
CA PHE A 237 -18.53 -9.35 8.43
C PHE A 237 -19.48 -10.47 8.87
N GLU A 238 -20.50 -10.78 8.07
CA GLU A 238 -21.36 -11.94 8.28
C GLU A 238 -20.61 -13.26 8.10
N ASN A 239 -19.72 -13.36 7.12
CA ASN A 239 -18.88 -14.55 6.94
C ASN A 239 -17.99 -14.79 8.16
N VAL A 240 -17.39 -13.74 8.73
CA VAL A 240 -16.66 -13.82 9.99
C VAL A 240 -17.57 -14.30 11.13
N ALA A 241 -18.79 -13.75 11.26
CA ALA A 241 -19.75 -14.16 12.28
C ALA A 241 -20.10 -15.66 12.19
N LYS A 242 -20.34 -16.16 10.97
CA LYS A 242 -20.59 -17.58 10.70
C LYS A 242 -19.39 -18.44 11.07
N ASN A 243 -18.20 -18.02 10.65
CA ASN A 243 -16.97 -18.75 10.88
C ASN A 243 -16.63 -18.84 12.38
N GLU A 244 -16.78 -17.75 13.14
CA GLU A 244 -16.58 -17.74 14.60
C GLU A 244 -17.54 -18.70 15.30
N TYR A 245 -18.82 -18.73 14.90
CA TYR A 245 -19.79 -19.70 15.44
C TYR A 245 -19.40 -21.15 15.16
N THR A 246 -18.83 -21.43 13.99
CA THR A 246 -18.44 -22.79 13.59
C THR A 246 -17.01 -23.17 13.98
N ASN A 247 -16.24 -22.25 14.56
CA ASN A 247 -14.83 -22.45 14.88
C ASN A 247 -14.64 -23.42 16.06
N SER A 248 -15.57 -23.42 17.02
CA SER A 248 -15.56 -24.33 18.17
C SER A 248 -16.49 -25.53 17.96
N GLU A 249 -16.10 -26.70 18.48
CA GLU A 249 -16.94 -27.91 18.43
C GLU A 249 -18.28 -27.70 19.15
N THR A 250 -18.26 -26.92 20.23
CA THR A 250 -19.44 -26.58 21.04
C THR A 250 -20.39 -25.61 20.34
N LYS A 251 -19.94 -24.92 19.28
CA LYS A 251 -20.69 -23.93 18.50
C LYS A 251 -21.43 -22.92 19.38
N SER A 252 -20.66 -22.15 20.15
CA SER A 252 -21.25 -21.19 21.08
C SER A 252 -21.79 -19.96 20.35
N PRO A 253 -23.07 -19.56 20.56
CA PRO A 253 -23.60 -18.33 19.98
C PRO A 253 -22.98 -17.07 20.61
N VAL A 254 -22.30 -17.19 21.76
CA VAL A 254 -21.59 -16.07 22.40
C VAL A 254 -20.53 -15.51 21.46
N ASP A 255 -19.77 -16.39 20.80
CA ASP A 255 -18.63 -16.05 19.95
C ASP A 255 -19.04 -15.22 18.71
N CYS A 256 -20.30 -15.34 18.28
CA CYS A 256 -20.83 -14.64 17.11
C CYS A 256 -21.86 -13.54 17.42
N SER A 257 -22.29 -13.40 18.68
CA SER A 257 -23.43 -12.55 19.08
C SER A 257 -23.22 -11.09 18.71
N LEU A 258 -22.04 -10.53 19.03
CA LEU A 258 -21.69 -9.14 18.72
C LEU A 258 -21.81 -8.87 17.22
N PHE A 259 -21.29 -9.78 16.38
CA PHE A 259 -21.28 -9.59 14.94
C PHE A 259 -22.69 -9.58 14.34
N TYR A 260 -23.56 -10.50 14.77
CA TYR A 260 -24.95 -10.52 14.30
C TYR A 260 -25.79 -9.36 14.81
N LEU A 261 -25.53 -8.88 16.04
CA LEU A 261 -26.17 -7.67 16.57
C LEU A 261 -25.75 -6.43 15.77
N ALA A 262 -24.46 -6.28 15.47
CA ALA A 262 -23.96 -5.20 14.62
C ALA A 262 -24.58 -5.23 13.21
N LEU A 263 -24.81 -6.42 12.64
CA LEU A 263 -25.50 -6.62 11.36
C LEU A 263 -27.03 -6.43 11.43
N LYS A 264 -27.60 -6.16 12.62
CA LYS A 264 -29.05 -6.11 12.87
C LYS A 264 -29.78 -7.41 12.50
N LYS A 265 -29.08 -8.56 12.54
CA LYS A 265 -29.62 -9.90 12.23
C LYS A 265 -30.09 -10.62 13.49
N LYS A 266 -30.99 -9.97 14.22
CA LYS A 266 -31.55 -10.49 15.48
C LYS A 266 -32.24 -11.85 15.32
N THR A 267 -32.95 -12.07 14.21
CA THR A 267 -33.68 -13.34 13.96
C THR A 267 -32.73 -14.53 13.82
N VAL A 268 -31.59 -14.33 13.16
CA VAL A 268 -30.52 -15.34 13.09
C VAL A 268 -29.99 -15.63 14.49
N LEU A 269 -29.71 -14.58 15.25
CA LEU A 269 -29.18 -14.71 16.61
C LEU A 269 -30.14 -15.46 17.55
N GLN A 270 -31.45 -15.16 17.49
CA GLN A 270 -32.48 -15.89 18.23
C GLN A 270 -32.46 -17.40 17.91
N ALA A 271 -32.33 -17.75 16.62
CA ALA A 271 -32.27 -19.16 16.20
C ALA A 271 -31.03 -19.87 16.74
N LEU A 272 -29.86 -19.21 16.72
CA LEU A 272 -28.62 -19.76 17.27
C LEU A 272 -28.72 -19.98 18.79
N TRP A 273 -29.21 -18.99 19.53
CA TRP A 273 -29.43 -19.12 20.97
C TRP A 273 -30.51 -20.16 21.31
N ARG A 274 -31.47 -20.44 20.42
CA ARG A 274 -32.40 -21.57 20.57
C ARG A 274 -31.70 -22.92 20.54
N MET A 275 -30.69 -23.06 19.69
CA MET A 275 -29.93 -24.30 19.51
C MET A 275 -28.82 -24.51 20.55
N ALA A 276 -28.43 -23.47 21.29
CA ALA A 276 -27.34 -23.50 22.26
C ALA A 276 -27.74 -24.15 23.62
N VAL A 277 -28.23 -25.38 23.56
CA VAL A 277 -28.60 -26.17 24.73
C VAL A 277 -27.37 -26.40 25.61
N GLY A 278 -27.45 -26.04 26.88
CA GLY A 278 -26.34 -26.19 27.85
C GLY A 278 -25.50 -24.92 28.06
N ASN A 279 -25.74 -23.84 27.31
CA ASN A 279 -25.15 -22.54 27.62
C ASN A 279 -25.90 -21.89 28.80
N LYS A 280 -25.16 -21.44 29.83
CA LYS A 280 -25.74 -20.83 31.04
C LYS A 280 -26.59 -19.59 30.74
N GLU A 281 -26.22 -18.83 29.72
CA GLU A 281 -26.91 -17.58 29.37
C GLU A 281 -28.10 -17.79 28.43
N GLN A 282 -28.34 -19.03 27.97
CA GLN A 282 -29.34 -19.34 26.96
C GLN A 282 -30.73 -18.79 27.30
N ALA A 283 -31.24 -19.11 28.49
CA ALA A 283 -32.59 -18.73 28.90
C ALA A 283 -32.76 -17.22 29.07
N ALA A 284 -31.75 -16.54 29.62
CA ALA A 284 -31.77 -15.10 29.82
C ALA A 284 -31.72 -14.36 28.47
N THR A 285 -30.77 -14.74 27.61
CA THR A 285 -30.58 -14.12 26.30
C THR A 285 -31.77 -14.38 25.37
N GLN A 286 -32.37 -15.58 25.38
CA GLN A 286 -33.60 -15.83 24.62
C GLN A 286 -34.76 -14.96 25.09
N ARG A 287 -35.02 -14.87 26.40
CA ARG A 287 -36.08 -14.00 26.92
C ARG A 287 -35.88 -12.56 26.52
N LEU A 288 -34.64 -12.07 26.56
CA LEU A 288 -34.30 -10.72 26.11
C LEU A 288 -34.61 -10.56 24.62
N LEU A 289 -34.08 -11.47 23.78
CA LEU A 289 -34.21 -11.38 22.33
C LEU A 289 -35.65 -11.57 21.85
N LEU A 290 -36.53 -12.28 22.56
CA LEU A 290 -37.94 -12.44 22.16
C LEU A 290 -38.73 -11.12 22.12
N ASN A 291 -38.32 -10.12 22.91
CA ASN A 291 -39.01 -8.83 22.99
C ASN A 291 -38.86 -8.02 21.70
N ASN A 292 -39.86 -7.27 21.30
CA ASN A 292 -39.78 -6.37 20.15
C ASN A 292 -39.10 -5.04 20.55
N PHE A 293 -37.86 -4.81 20.10
CA PHE A 293 -37.08 -3.63 20.49
C PHE A 293 -37.50 -2.33 19.78
N GLU A 294 -38.43 -2.41 18.82
CA GLU A 294 -39.08 -1.23 18.23
C GLU A 294 -40.18 -0.65 19.14
N GLU A 295 -40.68 -1.42 20.12
CA GLU A 295 -41.68 -0.95 21.07
C GLU A 295 -41.04 -0.12 22.19
N ASP A 296 -41.63 1.03 22.53
CA ASP A 296 -41.10 1.97 23.54
C ASP A 296 -40.80 1.31 24.90
N ARG A 297 -41.61 0.32 25.30
CA ARG A 297 -41.41 -0.45 26.54
C ARG A 297 -40.09 -1.23 26.57
N TRP A 298 -39.68 -1.78 25.43
CA TRP A 298 -38.49 -2.63 25.30
C TRP A 298 -37.29 -1.87 24.73
N LYS A 299 -37.52 -0.71 24.13
CA LYS A 299 -36.50 0.20 23.64
C LYS A 299 -35.60 0.75 24.76
N THR A 300 -36.15 0.93 25.96
CA THR A 300 -35.38 1.28 27.16
C THR A 300 -34.46 0.14 27.61
N VAL A 301 -34.91 -1.11 27.50
CA VAL A 301 -34.11 -2.32 27.79
C VAL A 301 -33.00 -2.52 26.74
N ALA A 302 -33.28 -2.17 25.47
CA ALA A 302 -32.29 -2.20 24.40
C ALA A 302 -31.25 -1.06 24.47
N GLN A 303 -31.38 -0.12 25.43
CA GLN A 303 -30.56 1.07 25.66
C GLN A 303 -30.47 2.03 24.46
N LYS A 304 -30.71 3.32 24.74
CA LYS A 304 -30.70 4.40 23.72
C LYS A 304 -29.34 4.57 23.01
N ASN A 305 -28.24 4.06 23.58
CA ASN A 305 -26.87 4.16 23.06
C ASN A 305 -26.11 2.82 23.01
N ALA A 306 -26.81 1.68 22.81
CA ALA A 306 -26.17 0.37 22.85
C ALA A 306 -24.94 0.21 21.93
N LEU A 307 -24.93 0.87 20.76
CA LEU A 307 -23.75 0.86 19.89
C LEU A 307 -22.57 1.64 20.50
N GLY A 308 -22.82 2.80 21.10
CA GLY A 308 -21.77 3.58 21.77
C GLY A 308 -21.18 2.84 22.98
N ASP A 309 -22.02 2.16 23.75
CA ASP A 309 -21.56 1.34 24.88
C ASP A 309 -20.73 0.14 24.40
N ALA A 310 -21.13 -0.51 23.30
CA ALA A 310 -20.35 -1.59 22.68
C ALA A 310 -18.99 -1.10 22.17
N VAL A 311 -18.94 0.10 21.58
CA VAL A 311 -17.69 0.75 21.15
C VAL A 311 -16.77 0.99 22.34
N GLU A 312 -17.28 1.53 23.45
CA GLU A 312 -16.47 1.80 24.64
C GLU A 312 -15.90 0.49 25.24
N VAL A 313 -16.68 -0.60 25.26
CA VAL A 313 -16.19 -1.92 25.67
C VAL A 313 -15.08 -2.41 24.74
N CYS A 314 -15.23 -2.26 23.43
CA CYS A 314 -14.19 -2.65 22.46
C CYS A 314 -12.89 -1.87 22.68
N LEU A 315 -12.99 -0.56 22.98
CA LEU A 315 -11.83 0.30 23.21
C LEU A 315 -11.14 0.02 24.55
N ARG A 316 -11.90 -0.03 25.66
CA ARG A 316 -11.31 -0.04 27.01
C ARG A 316 -11.02 -1.44 27.51
N GLN A 317 -11.90 -2.40 27.22
CA GLN A 317 -11.79 -3.77 27.75
C GLN A 317 -11.08 -4.67 26.75
N LEU A 318 -11.51 -4.67 25.48
CA LEU A 318 -10.92 -5.54 24.45
C LEU A 318 -9.63 -4.96 23.86
N LYS A 319 -9.42 -3.63 23.98
CA LYS A 319 -8.30 -2.90 23.35
C LYS A 319 -8.21 -3.17 21.84
N ASP A 320 -9.37 -3.27 21.19
CA ASP A 320 -9.50 -3.58 19.77
C ASP A 320 -10.20 -2.42 19.05
N ILE A 321 -9.40 -1.42 18.65
CA ILE A 321 -9.89 -0.25 17.93
C ILE A 321 -10.46 -0.62 16.56
N GLN A 322 -9.91 -1.64 15.90
CA GLN A 322 -10.42 -2.12 14.62
C GLN A 322 -11.79 -2.76 14.79
N LEU A 323 -12.05 -3.48 15.88
CA LEU A 323 -13.38 -4.02 16.18
C LEU A 323 -14.40 -2.90 16.39
N ALA A 324 -14.03 -1.88 17.19
CA ALA A 324 -14.86 -0.70 17.42
C ALA A 324 -15.23 0.03 16.11
N ILE A 325 -14.26 0.19 15.21
CA ILE A 325 -14.50 0.78 13.88
C ILE A 325 -15.37 -0.15 13.04
N ALA A 326 -15.09 -1.45 12.99
CA ALA A 326 -15.83 -2.38 12.15
C ALA A 326 -17.32 -2.48 12.55
N ILE A 327 -17.63 -2.56 13.84
CA ILE A 327 -19.03 -2.61 14.31
C ILE A 327 -19.80 -1.34 13.98
N THR A 328 -19.18 -0.16 14.09
CA THR A 328 -19.83 1.12 13.77
C THR A 328 -20.08 1.24 12.27
N ARG A 329 -19.06 0.94 11.45
CA ARG A 329 -19.19 0.91 9.98
C ARG A 329 -20.30 -0.02 9.51
N VAL A 330 -20.41 -1.22 10.08
CA VAL A 330 -21.44 -2.20 9.69
C VAL A 330 -22.85 -1.75 10.11
N TYR A 331 -22.99 -1.23 11.33
CA TYR A 331 -24.28 -0.92 11.94
C TYR A 331 -24.93 0.37 11.42
N GLU A 332 -24.17 1.47 11.32
CA GLU A 332 -24.67 2.79 10.91
C GLU A 332 -24.11 3.27 9.55
N GLY A 333 -23.09 2.60 9.01
CA GLY A 333 -22.41 3.02 7.78
C GLY A 333 -21.30 4.05 8.02
N ASP A 334 -20.54 4.35 6.98
CA ASP A 334 -19.35 5.22 7.08
C ASP A 334 -19.67 6.69 7.38
N SER A 335 -20.92 7.12 7.22
CA SER A 335 -21.39 8.47 7.55
C SER A 335 -22.04 8.57 8.94
N GLY A 336 -21.98 7.50 9.72
CA GLY A 336 -22.60 7.43 11.04
C GLY A 336 -21.96 8.36 12.09
N PRO A 337 -22.76 8.91 13.02
CA PRO A 337 -22.27 9.84 14.04
C PRO A 337 -21.32 9.19 15.05
N ILE A 338 -21.49 7.91 15.37
CA ILE A 338 -20.65 7.21 16.35
C ILE A 338 -19.27 6.94 15.75
N LEU A 339 -19.21 6.50 14.48
CA LEU A 339 -17.95 6.35 13.76
C LEU A 339 -17.22 7.70 13.65
N ARG A 340 -17.94 8.77 13.28
CA ARG A 340 -17.34 10.12 13.21
C ARG A 340 -16.70 10.51 14.54
N LYS A 341 -17.43 10.33 15.64
CA LYS A 341 -16.94 10.62 16.99
C LYS A 341 -15.72 9.76 17.34
N LEU A 342 -15.79 8.45 17.08
CA LEU A 342 -14.69 7.52 17.30
C LEU A 342 -13.41 7.93 16.56
N LEU A 343 -13.54 8.33 15.29
CA LEU A 343 -12.41 8.78 14.48
C LEU A 343 -11.81 10.09 15.02
N GLN A 344 -12.66 11.02 15.49
CA GLN A 344 -12.24 12.34 16.00
C GLN A 344 -11.63 12.27 17.40
N ASP A 345 -12.25 11.53 18.31
CA ASP A 345 -11.93 11.57 19.74
C ASP A 345 -10.89 10.51 20.14
N GLU A 346 -10.73 9.43 19.36
CA GLU A 346 -9.80 8.33 19.69
C GLU A 346 -8.74 8.12 18.60
N VAL A 347 -9.14 7.94 17.34
CA VAL A 347 -8.20 7.56 16.26
C VAL A 347 -7.23 8.68 15.89
N LEU A 348 -7.73 9.89 15.66
CA LEU A 348 -6.87 11.03 15.30
C LEU A 348 -5.89 11.42 16.43
N PRO A 349 -6.32 11.50 17.71
CA PRO A 349 -5.40 11.71 18.83
C PRO A 349 -4.33 10.61 18.95
N LEU A 350 -4.71 9.34 18.74
CA LEU A 350 -3.74 8.24 18.70
C LEU A 350 -2.71 8.42 17.57
N ALA A 351 -3.17 8.74 16.37
CA ALA A 351 -2.30 9.01 15.23
C ALA A 351 -1.34 10.19 15.50
N ALA A 352 -1.83 11.25 16.17
CA ALA A 352 -1.00 12.38 16.56
C ALA A 352 0.04 12.03 17.64
N GLN A 353 -0.35 11.22 18.62
CA GLN A 353 0.54 10.77 19.70
C GLN A 353 1.67 9.89 19.16
N GLU A 354 1.35 8.96 18.25
CA GLU A 354 2.31 8.03 17.65
C GLU A 354 3.08 8.62 16.45
N GLY A 355 2.62 9.77 15.92
CA GLY A 355 3.16 10.37 14.71
C GLY A 355 2.81 9.59 13.43
N ASP A 356 1.79 8.73 13.47
CA ASP A 356 1.37 7.89 12.34
C ASP A 356 0.60 8.71 11.29
N ARG A 357 1.31 9.09 10.24
CA ARG A 357 0.77 9.87 9.11
C ARG A 357 -0.19 9.07 8.24
N TRP A 358 -0.03 7.75 8.17
CA TRP A 358 -0.91 6.87 7.39
C TRP A 358 -2.28 6.77 8.09
N LEU A 359 -2.28 6.44 9.39
CA LEU A 359 -3.51 6.41 10.19
C LEU A 359 -4.24 7.76 10.17
N ALA A 360 -3.50 8.87 10.29
CA ALA A 360 -4.09 10.20 10.23
C ALA A 360 -4.72 10.50 8.85
N SER A 361 -4.01 10.17 7.76
CA SER A 361 -4.51 10.34 6.39
C SER A 361 -5.80 9.53 6.18
N TRP A 362 -5.79 8.25 6.55
CA TRP A 362 -6.95 7.36 6.51
C TRP A 362 -8.15 7.93 7.27
N ALA A 363 -7.94 8.34 8.53
CA ALA A 363 -9.01 8.83 9.40
C ALA A 363 -9.62 10.12 8.86
N PHE A 364 -8.80 11.09 8.41
CA PHE A 364 -9.31 12.30 7.77
C PHE A 364 -10.06 12.01 6.47
N TRP A 365 -9.60 11.02 5.70
CA TRP A 365 -10.29 10.61 4.47
C TRP A 365 -11.67 10.03 4.78
N MET A 366 -11.77 9.12 5.76
CA MET A 366 -13.03 8.56 6.25
C MET A 366 -13.99 9.64 6.77
N LEU A 367 -13.46 10.70 7.40
CA LEU A 367 -14.24 11.85 7.87
C LEU A 367 -14.72 12.79 6.74
N GLY A 368 -14.33 12.54 5.49
CA GLY A 368 -14.62 13.41 4.35
C GLY A 368 -13.77 14.68 4.30
N ARG A 369 -12.72 14.78 5.14
CA ARG A 369 -11.79 15.91 5.20
C ARG A 369 -10.56 15.64 4.34
N LYS A 370 -10.76 15.46 3.04
CA LYS A 370 -9.68 15.10 2.10
C LYS A 370 -8.57 16.15 2.00
N ASP A 371 -8.89 17.41 2.31
CA ASP A 371 -7.92 18.49 2.41
C ASP A 371 -6.91 18.25 3.55
N MET A 372 -7.37 17.69 4.67
CA MET A 372 -6.49 17.33 5.78
C MET A 372 -5.79 16.01 5.56
N ALA A 373 -6.45 15.02 4.95
CA ALA A 373 -5.85 13.73 4.66
C ALA A 373 -4.52 13.91 3.90
N VAL A 374 -4.54 14.74 2.85
CA VAL A 374 -3.33 15.06 2.07
C VAL A 374 -2.31 15.86 2.86
N ARG A 375 -2.73 16.77 3.74
CA ARG A 375 -1.81 17.53 4.60
C ARG A 375 -1.14 16.66 5.65
N ALA A 376 -1.83 15.64 6.17
CA ALA A 376 -1.32 14.73 7.19
C ALA A 376 -0.15 13.86 6.70
N LEU A 377 -0.05 13.65 5.38
CA LEU A 377 1.07 12.90 4.78
C LEU A 377 2.41 13.65 4.85
N ILE A 378 2.37 14.98 4.89
CA ILE A 378 3.57 15.84 4.91
C ILE A 378 3.77 16.52 6.26
N THR A 379 2.71 17.10 6.80
CA THR A 379 2.77 17.94 7.99
C THR A 379 2.60 17.07 9.24
N PRO A 380 3.37 17.31 10.32
CA PRO A 380 3.20 16.55 11.56
C PRO A 380 1.76 16.56 12.07
N VAL A 381 1.21 15.38 12.37
CA VAL A 381 -0.22 15.18 12.63
C VAL A 381 -0.73 16.03 13.80
N TYR A 382 0.05 16.19 14.86
CA TYR A 382 -0.34 16.99 16.03
C TYR A 382 -0.60 18.48 15.70
N THR A 383 0.00 19.02 14.64
CA THR A 383 -0.24 20.42 14.19
C THR A 383 -1.57 20.59 13.47
N LEU A 384 -2.19 19.48 13.09
CA LEU A 384 -3.44 19.45 12.34
C LEU A 384 -4.65 19.33 13.27
N LEU A 385 -4.45 18.97 14.55
CA LEU A 385 -5.51 18.84 15.54
C LEU A 385 -5.67 20.14 16.34
N GLU A 386 -6.92 20.47 16.69
CA GLU A 386 -7.25 21.69 17.45
C GLU A 386 -6.79 21.60 18.91
N THR A 387 -6.84 20.41 19.50
CA THR A 387 -6.26 20.11 20.81
C THR A 387 -4.85 19.58 20.65
N PRO A 388 -3.81 20.31 21.11
CA PRO A 388 -2.44 19.84 21.03
C PRO A 388 -2.23 18.66 21.98
N THR A 389 -2.22 17.44 21.43
CA THR A 389 -1.70 16.26 22.13
C THR A 389 -0.19 16.37 22.12
N SER A 390 0.47 16.23 23.28
CA SER A 390 1.93 16.17 23.33
C SER A 390 2.39 14.91 22.58
N PRO A 391 3.23 15.03 21.54
CA PRO A 391 3.78 13.86 20.86
C PRO A 391 4.58 13.01 21.86
N ASP A 392 4.35 11.70 21.88
CA ASP A 392 5.17 10.77 22.67
C ASP A 392 6.40 10.39 21.85
N PHE A 393 7.53 11.07 22.11
CA PHE A 393 8.79 10.88 21.37
C PHE A 393 9.53 9.57 21.75
N ARG A 394 8.81 8.47 21.98
CA ARG A 394 9.43 7.14 22.11
C ARG A 394 9.94 6.70 20.76
N SER A 395 11.24 6.84 20.51
CA SER A 395 12.09 6.07 19.58
C SER A 395 11.41 5.30 18.42
N ARG A 396 10.45 5.92 17.73
CA ARG A 396 9.73 5.41 16.55
C ARG A 396 9.90 6.36 15.35
N LEU A 397 10.86 7.29 15.44
CA LEU A 397 11.19 8.26 14.39
C LEU A 397 11.47 7.59 13.03
N PHE A 398 11.99 6.35 13.05
CA PHE A 398 12.22 5.53 11.84
C PHE A 398 10.93 4.92 11.24
N LEU A 399 9.85 4.79 12.00
CA LEU A 399 8.52 4.35 11.51
C LEU A 399 7.69 5.52 10.98
N THR A 400 7.97 6.74 11.45
CA THR A 400 7.29 7.97 10.99
C THR A 400 7.84 8.52 9.68
N ASP A 401 9.03 8.05 9.27
CA ASP A 401 9.77 8.50 8.09
C ASP A 401 9.78 7.42 7.01
N ASP A 402 8.61 7.18 6.40
CA ASP A 402 8.47 6.26 5.27
C ASP A 402 8.55 7.02 3.93
N PRO A 403 9.51 6.71 3.04
CA PRO A 403 9.60 7.37 1.73
C PRO A 403 8.37 7.11 0.84
N ALA A 404 7.61 6.03 1.09
CA ALA A 404 6.37 5.75 0.37
C ALA A 404 5.26 6.79 0.62
N LEU A 405 5.38 7.62 1.67
CA LEU A 405 4.47 8.75 1.89
C LEU A 405 4.51 9.75 0.72
N VAL A 406 5.66 9.93 0.07
CA VAL A 406 5.77 10.81 -1.13
C VAL A 406 4.91 10.27 -2.25
N VAL A 407 4.90 8.95 -2.45
CA VAL A 407 4.06 8.30 -3.47
C VAL A 407 2.59 8.53 -3.18
N LEU A 408 2.13 8.26 -1.95
CA LEU A 408 0.72 8.47 -1.60
C LEU A 408 0.34 9.95 -1.72
N TYR A 409 1.21 10.86 -1.26
CA TYR A 409 1.00 12.29 -1.39
C TYR A 409 0.83 12.71 -2.85
N GLY A 410 1.72 12.24 -3.74
CA GLY A 410 1.64 12.51 -5.17
C GLY A 410 0.33 12.02 -5.79
N GLN A 411 -0.14 10.83 -5.40
CA GLN A 411 -1.42 10.27 -5.86
C GLN A 411 -2.63 11.07 -5.35
N LEU A 412 -2.67 11.39 -4.06
CA LEU A 412 -3.84 12.02 -3.45
C LEU A 412 -3.94 13.52 -3.75
N ARG A 413 -2.82 14.23 -3.88
CA ARG A 413 -2.76 15.68 -4.12
C ARG A 413 -3.71 16.14 -5.23
N HIS A 414 -3.74 15.40 -6.35
CA HIS A 414 -4.52 15.78 -7.54
C HIS A 414 -5.83 14.99 -7.69
N LYS A 415 -6.19 14.14 -6.71
CA LYS A 415 -7.33 13.22 -6.83
C LYS A 415 -8.70 13.92 -6.81
N SER A 416 -8.79 15.13 -6.24
CA SER A 416 -10.01 15.94 -6.17
C SER A 416 -9.71 17.44 -5.97
N LEU A 417 -10.74 18.28 -6.09
CA LEU A 417 -10.60 19.71 -5.76
C LEU A 417 -10.29 19.94 -4.28
N GLN A 418 -10.85 19.12 -3.37
CA GLN A 418 -10.63 19.25 -1.94
C GLN A 418 -9.17 18.90 -1.56
N THR A 419 -8.64 17.82 -2.13
CA THR A 419 -7.23 17.44 -1.94
C THR A 419 -6.28 18.48 -2.53
N LEU A 420 -6.61 19.06 -3.68
CA LEU A 420 -5.81 20.11 -4.30
C LEU A 420 -5.75 21.37 -3.42
N ARG A 421 -6.90 21.79 -2.86
CA ARG A 421 -6.98 22.90 -1.89
C ARG A 421 -6.24 22.61 -0.59
N GLY A 422 -6.19 21.35 -0.16
CA GLY A 422 -5.39 20.93 0.99
C GLY A 422 -3.89 21.04 0.69
N ALA A 423 -3.46 20.49 -0.44
CA ALA A 423 -2.08 20.52 -0.90
C ALA A 423 -1.57 21.95 -1.14
N SER A 424 -2.38 22.85 -1.70
CA SER A 424 -1.98 24.24 -1.96
C SER A 424 -1.78 25.08 -0.69
N LYS A 425 -2.25 24.60 0.47
CA LYS A 425 -1.99 25.22 1.78
C LYS A 425 -0.65 24.77 2.38
N VAL A 426 0.01 23.77 1.81
CA VAL A 426 1.34 23.34 2.25
C VAL A 426 2.36 24.33 1.69
N ASN A 427 3.29 24.78 2.53
CA ASN A 427 4.37 25.67 2.10
C ASN A 427 5.28 24.92 1.11
N PRO A 428 5.58 25.46 -0.09
CA PRO A 428 6.46 24.81 -1.06
C PRO A 428 7.84 24.41 -0.50
N ARG A 429 8.37 25.16 0.48
CA ARG A 429 9.64 24.79 1.16
C ARG A 429 9.50 23.51 1.97
N VAL A 430 8.40 23.35 2.71
CA VAL A 430 8.14 22.14 3.51
C VAL A 430 7.92 20.93 2.61
N GLU A 431 7.23 21.13 1.48
CA GLU A 431 7.07 20.07 0.48
C GLU A 431 8.41 19.66 -0.15
N TRP A 432 9.26 20.63 -0.51
CA TRP A 432 10.59 20.36 -1.04
C TRP A 432 11.48 19.62 -0.03
N GLU A 433 11.47 20.05 1.23
CA GLU A 433 12.19 19.37 2.31
C GLU A 433 11.69 17.94 2.53
N PHE A 434 10.38 17.71 2.42
CA PHE A 434 9.78 16.38 2.50
C PHE A 434 10.27 15.46 1.38
N VAL A 435 10.27 15.93 0.12
CA VAL A 435 10.80 15.16 -1.02
C VAL A 435 12.29 14.86 -0.86
N LEU A 436 13.10 15.87 -0.49
CA LEU A 436 14.53 15.68 -0.23
C LEU A 436 14.80 14.72 0.92
N HIS A 437 13.99 14.75 1.98
CA HIS A 437 14.10 13.82 3.09
C HIS A 437 13.84 12.38 2.63
N SER A 438 12.79 12.15 1.83
CA SER A 438 12.51 10.83 1.26
C SER A 438 13.59 10.35 0.30
N ALA A 439 14.17 11.24 -0.52
CA ALA A 439 15.32 10.90 -1.36
C ALA A 439 16.54 10.45 -0.53
N LYS A 440 16.83 11.12 0.59
CA LYS A 440 17.90 10.71 1.53
C LYS A 440 17.61 9.37 2.22
N ILE A 441 16.33 9.06 2.46
CA ILE A 441 15.95 7.75 3.00
C ILE A 441 16.19 6.66 1.96
N TYR A 442 15.84 6.91 0.68
CA TYR A 442 16.17 5.99 -0.40
C TYR A 442 17.68 5.75 -0.53
N ASP A 443 18.49 6.80 -0.44
CA ASP A 443 19.96 6.72 -0.44
C ASP A 443 20.48 5.82 0.71
N ARG A 444 19.98 6.03 1.94
CA ARG A 444 20.29 5.15 3.09
C ARG A 444 19.82 3.72 2.95
N MET A 445 18.83 3.46 2.10
CA MET A 445 18.33 2.12 1.78
C MET A 445 19.09 1.48 0.61
N GLY A 446 20.12 2.15 0.07
CA GLY A 446 20.85 1.74 -1.14
C GLY A 446 19.96 1.74 -2.39
N CYS A 447 18.93 2.57 -2.41
CA CYS A 447 17.97 2.72 -3.50
C CYS A 447 18.14 4.08 -4.20
N ASP A 448 19.39 4.50 -4.38
CA ASP A 448 19.77 5.86 -4.84
C ASP A 448 19.10 6.26 -6.15
N LEU A 449 18.96 5.29 -7.07
CA LEU A 449 18.32 5.48 -8.37
C LEU A 449 16.85 5.91 -8.25
N LEU A 450 16.14 5.41 -7.22
CA LEU A 450 14.78 5.83 -6.93
C LEU A 450 14.74 7.18 -6.19
N GLY A 451 15.73 7.46 -5.36
CA GLY A 451 15.89 8.78 -4.72
C GLY A 451 16.11 9.89 -5.75
N LEU A 452 16.93 9.64 -6.76
CA LEU A 452 17.17 10.55 -7.88
C LEU A 452 15.91 10.78 -8.72
N ASP A 453 15.14 9.71 -8.98
CA ASP A 453 13.88 9.77 -9.71
C ASP A 453 12.86 10.73 -9.08
N LEU A 454 12.81 10.82 -7.74
CA LEU A 454 11.95 11.78 -7.04
C LEU A 454 12.29 13.25 -7.34
N GLY A 455 13.57 13.54 -7.56
CA GLY A 455 14.08 14.90 -7.80
C GLY A 455 14.04 15.32 -9.26
N LEU A 456 13.83 14.38 -10.18
CA LEU A 456 13.77 14.66 -11.61
C LEU A 456 12.39 15.22 -12.01
N PRO A 457 12.35 16.22 -12.91
CA PRO A 457 11.09 16.63 -13.52
C PRO A 457 10.49 15.45 -14.26
N ASP A 458 9.21 15.14 -14.01
CA ASP A 458 8.47 14.11 -14.73
C ASP A 458 8.56 14.39 -16.26
N PRO A 459 9.26 13.55 -17.04
CA PRO A 459 9.48 13.79 -18.46
C PRO A 459 8.16 13.77 -19.26
N ASN A 460 7.08 13.20 -18.69
CA ASN A 460 5.75 13.16 -19.28
C ASN A 460 4.85 14.33 -18.85
N LYS A 461 5.17 15.03 -17.76
CA LYS A 461 4.61 16.36 -17.49
C LYS A 461 5.41 17.38 -18.29
N GLY A 462 5.09 17.43 -19.58
CA GLY A 462 5.39 18.59 -20.40
C GLY A 462 4.83 19.83 -19.71
N GLY A 463 5.68 20.53 -18.96
CA GLY A 463 5.46 21.93 -18.69
C GLY A 463 5.23 22.58 -20.05
N ALA A 464 4.11 23.29 -20.19
CA ALA A 464 3.94 24.18 -21.33
C ALA A 464 5.27 24.94 -21.46
N LYS A 465 6.00 24.73 -22.57
CA LYS A 465 7.15 25.56 -22.89
C LYS A 465 6.61 26.98 -22.83
N LYS A 466 6.97 27.74 -21.80
CA LYS A 466 6.90 29.19 -21.90
C LYS A 466 7.87 29.49 -23.02
N GLU A 467 7.34 29.76 -24.21
CA GLU A 467 8.11 30.41 -25.25
C GLU A 467 8.80 31.59 -24.59
N ALA A 468 10.13 31.60 -24.64
CA ALA A 468 10.88 32.80 -24.27
C ALA A 468 10.29 33.94 -25.10
N PRO A 469 9.97 35.11 -24.51
CA PRO A 469 9.56 36.25 -25.31
C PRO A 469 10.65 36.47 -26.35
N ALA A 470 10.24 36.63 -27.62
CA ALA A 470 11.17 36.91 -28.69
C ALA A 470 12.09 38.06 -28.26
N PRO A 471 13.42 37.96 -28.51
CA PRO A 471 14.33 39.04 -28.16
C PRO A 471 13.78 40.31 -28.81
N THR A 472 13.60 41.35 -28.00
CA THR A 472 13.20 42.67 -28.47
C THR A 472 14.24 43.13 -29.48
N THR A 473 13.94 42.95 -30.76
CA THR A 473 14.63 43.63 -31.85
C THR A 473 14.28 45.11 -31.72
N PHE A 474 15.29 45.91 -31.42
CA PHE A 474 15.21 47.36 -31.58
C PHE A 474 14.99 47.64 -33.07
N GLU A 475 13.78 48.04 -33.44
CA GLU A 475 13.52 48.61 -34.76
C GLU A 475 14.05 50.05 -34.74
N GLU A 476 15.11 50.29 -35.51
CA GLU A 476 15.60 51.64 -35.78
C GLU A 476 14.46 52.46 -36.41
N PRO A 477 14.07 53.60 -35.83
CA PRO A 477 13.04 54.44 -36.44
C PRO A 477 13.55 54.95 -37.79
N ASP A 478 12.70 54.77 -38.81
CA ASP A 478 12.99 55.15 -40.19
C ASP A 478 13.36 56.64 -40.26
N ALA A 479 14.50 56.98 -40.85
CA ALA A 479 15.09 58.32 -40.83
C ALA A 479 14.20 59.40 -41.51
N GLY A 480 13.14 58.98 -42.23
CA GLY A 480 12.12 59.86 -42.79
C GLY A 480 11.09 60.40 -41.77
N SER A 481 10.98 59.81 -40.57
CA SER A 481 9.98 60.21 -39.55
C SER A 481 10.43 61.39 -38.67
N LEU A 482 11.73 61.73 -38.69
CA LEU A 482 12.31 62.84 -37.91
C LEU A 482 12.26 64.21 -38.62
N LEU A 483 11.87 64.26 -39.90
CA LEU A 483 11.79 65.51 -40.67
C LEU A 483 10.41 66.18 -40.62
N ASP A 484 9.34 65.43 -40.33
CA ASP A 484 7.99 66.01 -40.15
C ASP A 484 7.76 66.59 -38.74
N SER A 485 8.70 66.40 -37.81
CA SER A 485 8.62 66.91 -36.43
C SER A 485 9.37 68.24 -36.20
N PHE A 486 10.10 68.75 -37.21
CA PHE A 486 10.69 70.08 -37.22
C PHE A 486 10.27 70.81 -38.49
N GLY A 487 9.08 71.43 -38.47
CA GLY A 487 8.54 72.15 -39.61
C GLY A 487 9.51 73.19 -40.19
N LEU A 488 9.96 72.91 -41.41
CA LEU A 488 10.52 73.85 -42.38
C LEU A 488 9.96 73.55 -43.77
#